data_AF-A0A2W5SZF8-F1
#
_entry.id   AF-A0A2W5SZF8-F1
#
_cell.length_a   1.000
_cell.length_b   1.000
_cell.length_c   1.000
_cell.angle_alpha   90.00
_cell.angle_beta   90.00
_cell.angle_gamma   90.00
#
_symmetry.space_group_name_H-M   'P 1'
#
loop_
_entity.id
_entity.type
_entity.pdbx_description
1 polymer ?
#
loop_
_entity_poly.entity_id
_entity_poly.type
_entity_poly.pdbx_seq_one_letter_code
_entity_poly.pdbx_strand_id
1 'polypeptide(L)'
;MNARVDKQWKDKGLTGYSTEAIIGTLNHYGVKLDEAGFKATAADKFPLDLAIEWKPTWKGTGQFAPYPYAAANELFNRLLPEKPTPMKTAHVILDVIANGLRAVAGRDDANLAGAFGHWDALVPNLPPRGDRRDAFLRELVTFLESWAQTFNELPERLAKAGKKDEALKVALVHEVLFTDREGCMTAIVRAHSGEREAAVGDLSKWAGEAGRDVYQRYSALDALFQLEELEKVKTLGLGVFDAAAEDKKWGLADSIAHLLGHLVQKAGGEPEFVRAVRERLDRAHAHTGGHH
;
A
#
# COMPACT_ATOMS: atom_id res chain seq x y z
N MET A 1 6.20 43.34 2.58
CA MET A 1 6.64 42.42 1.50
C MET A 1 6.39 41.01 1.98
N ASN A 2 5.50 40.25 1.35
CA ASN A 2 5.32 38.84 1.72
C ASN A 2 6.62 38.10 1.41
N ALA A 3 7.22 37.49 2.43
CA ALA A 3 8.36 36.61 2.25
C ALA A 3 7.99 35.55 1.19
N ARG A 4 8.92 35.24 0.30
CA ARG A 4 8.76 34.17 -0.70
C ARG A 4 9.89 33.19 -0.52
N VAL A 5 9.65 31.94 -0.89
CA VAL A 5 10.68 30.93 -0.92
C VAL A 5 11.62 31.23 -2.08
N ASP A 6 12.92 31.26 -1.81
CA ASP A 6 13.94 31.46 -2.82
C ASP A 6 14.34 30.14 -3.49
N LYS A 7 15.12 30.21 -4.57
CA LYS A 7 15.50 29.05 -5.40
C LYS A 7 16.31 27.95 -4.68
N GLN A 8 16.94 28.25 -3.54
CA GLN A 8 17.73 27.30 -2.76
C GLN A 8 16.86 26.29 -2.01
N TRP A 9 15.54 26.46 -2.02
CA TRP A 9 14.60 25.52 -1.38
C TRP A 9 14.75 24.08 -1.85
N LYS A 10 15.16 23.88 -3.11
CA LYS A 10 15.35 22.54 -3.66
C LYS A 10 16.45 21.77 -2.92
N ASP A 11 17.48 22.48 -2.47
CA ASP A 11 18.63 21.89 -1.79
C ASP A 11 18.43 21.91 -0.26
N LYS A 12 17.79 22.96 0.26
CA LYS A 12 17.60 23.17 1.71
C LYS A 12 16.29 22.60 2.27
N GLY A 13 15.38 22.19 1.41
CA GLY A 13 14.00 21.88 1.78
C GLY A 13 13.20 23.13 2.16
N LEU A 14 11.96 22.91 2.64
CA LEU A 14 11.04 23.99 3.02
C LEU A 14 11.02 24.29 4.52
N THR A 15 11.63 23.45 5.35
CA THR A 15 11.60 23.54 6.82
C THR A 15 12.09 24.89 7.35
N GLY A 16 13.08 25.51 6.70
CA GLY A 16 13.64 26.81 7.11
C GLY A 16 12.81 28.04 6.71
N TYR A 17 11.79 27.88 5.86
CA TYR A 17 10.92 28.98 5.43
C TYR A 17 9.69 29.08 6.32
N SER A 18 9.08 30.26 6.46
CA SER A 18 7.83 30.42 7.22
C SER A 18 6.62 29.85 6.45
N THR A 19 5.52 29.57 7.14
CA THR A 19 4.27 29.11 6.51
C THR A 19 3.74 30.15 5.52
N GLU A 20 3.80 31.44 5.88
CA GLU A 20 3.42 32.55 5.02
C GLU A 20 4.28 32.62 3.75
N ALA A 21 5.57 32.28 3.85
CA ALA A 21 6.45 32.25 2.69
C ALA A 21 6.09 31.13 1.71
N ILE A 22 5.70 29.97 2.24
CA ILE A 22 5.28 28.83 1.43
C ILE A 22 3.96 29.14 0.71
N ILE A 23 2.94 29.57 1.47
CA ILE A 23 1.64 29.97 0.92
C ILE A 23 1.78 31.16 -0.04
N GLY A 24 2.64 32.13 0.29
CA GLY A 24 2.92 33.28 -0.58
C GLY A 24 3.54 32.87 -1.92
N THR A 25 4.38 31.85 -1.92
CA THR A 25 4.96 31.28 -3.15
C THR A 25 3.91 30.53 -3.96
N LEU A 26 3.02 29.76 -3.31
CA LEU A 26 1.87 29.12 -3.96
C LEU A 26 0.97 30.14 -4.67
N ASN A 27 0.56 31.19 -3.96
CA ASN A 27 -0.26 32.28 -4.50
C ASN A 27 0.43 33.04 -5.64
N HIS A 28 1.72 33.32 -5.51
CA HIS A 28 2.48 34.04 -6.52
C HIS A 28 2.45 33.35 -7.89
N TYR A 29 2.48 32.02 -7.88
CA TYR A 29 2.49 31.19 -9.08
C TYR A 29 1.10 30.61 -9.45
N GLY A 30 0.02 31.11 -8.86
CA GLY A 30 -1.35 30.90 -9.34
C GLY A 30 -2.28 30.06 -8.47
N VAL A 31 -1.77 29.42 -7.42
CA VAL A 31 -2.58 28.61 -6.49
C VAL A 31 -3.19 29.53 -5.44
N LYS A 32 -4.48 29.85 -5.55
CA LYS A 32 -5.19 30.70 -4.58
C LYS A 32 -5.45 29.94 -3.29
N LEU A 33 -4.72 30.28 -2.24
CA LEU A 33 -4.75 29.54 -0.97
C LEU A 33 -4.39 30.45 0.20
N ASP A 34 -5.06 30.26 1.33
CA ASP A 34 -4.64 30.75 2.64
C ASP A 34 -4.58 29.57 3.64
N GLU A 35 -4.20 29.85 4.88
CA GLU A 35 -4.06 28.79 5.90
C GLU A 35 -5.40 28.11 6.20
N ALA A 36 -6.48 28.87 6.29
CA ALA A 36 -7.82 28.36 6.58
C ALA A 36 -8.33 27.46 5.44
N GLY A 37 -8.17 27.90 4.19
CA GLY A 37 -8.51 27.15 2.99
C GLY A 37 -7.65 25.89 2.82
N PHE A 38 -6.37 25.95 3.20
CA PHE A 38 -5.53 24.75 3.24
C PHE A 38 -6.05 23.74 4.26
N LYS A 39 -6.30 24.15 5.51
CA LYS A 39 -6.84 23.26 6.54
C LYS A 39 -8.19 22.66 6.14
N ALA A 40 -9.05 23.43 5.48
CA ALA A 40 -10.34 22.95 4.99
C ALA A 40 -10.19 21.88 3.89
N THR A 41 -9.27 22.04 2.94
CA THR A 41 -9.05 21.04 1.87
C THR A 41 -8.28 19.82 2.37
N ALA A 42 -7.26 20.02 3.21
CA ALA A 42 -6.52 18.96 3.90
C ALA A 42 -7.38 18.23 4.95
N ALA A 43 -8.56 18.76 5.27
CA ALA A 43 -9.54 18.06 6.06
C ALA A 43 -9.96 16.77 5.36
N ASP A 44 -9.92 16.66 4.04
CA ASP A 44 -10.37 15.47 3.28
C ASP A 44 -9.34 14.89 2.30
N LYS A 45 -8.25 15.62 2.04
CA LYS A 45 -7.22 15.23 1.06
C LYS A 45 -5.85 15.09 1.69
N PHE A 46 -5.01 14.29 1.05
CA PHE A 46 -3.61 14.12 1.41
C PHE A 46 -2.68 14.93 0.47
N PRO A 47 -1.41 15.12 0.85
CA PRO A 47 -0.51 16.03 0.14
C PRO A 47 -0.40 15.82 -1.37
N LEU A 48 -0.41 14.57 -1.86
CA LEU A 48 -0.32 14.30 -3.29
C LEU A 48 -1.56 14.79 -4.05
N ASP A 49 -2.76 14.50 -3.54
CA ASP A 49 -4.02 14.95 -4.13
C ASP A 49 -4.09 16.48 -4.16
N LEU A 50 -3.72 17.14 -3.06
CA LEU A 50 -3.63 18.61 -3.00
C LEU A 50 -2.70 19.17 -4.08
N ALA A 51 -1.51 18.57 -4.23
CA ALA A 51 -0.56 18.99 -5.25
C ALA A 51 -1.06 18.76 -6.68
N ILE A 52 -1.77 17.65 -6.93
CA ILE A 52 -2.41 17.35 -8.22
C ILE A 52 -3.47 18.40 -8.54
N GLU A 53 -4.28 18.83 -7.57
CA GLU A 53 -5.29 19.87 -7.76
C GLU A 53 -4.70 21.25 -8.03
N TRP A 54 -3.54 21.54 -7.44
CA TRP A 54 -2.84 22.81 -7.67
C TRP A 54 -2.20 22.86 -9.06
N LYS A 55 -1.76 21.72 -9.59
CA LYS A 55 -0.97 21.60 -10.82
C LYS A 55 -1.59 22.29 -12.05
N PRO A 56 -2.91 22.20 -12.35
CA PRO A 56 -3.51 22.90 -13.48
C PRO A 56 -3.40 24.43 -13.42
N THR A 57 -3.31 25.01 -12.22
CA THR A 57 -3.22 26.47 -12.02
C THR A 57 -1.80 26.96 -11.77
N TRP A 58 -0.88 26.03 -11.51
CA TRP A 58 0.51 26.30 -11.18
C TRP A 58 1.32 26.76 -12.39
N LYS A 59 1.96 27.93 -12.26
CA LYS A 59 2.78 28.56 -13.31
C LYS A 59 4.29 28.54 -13.01
N GLY A 60 4.69 27.95 -11.89
CA GLY A 60 6.10 27.84 -11.53
C GLY A 60 6.85 26.85 -12.43
N THR A 61 7.98 27.27 -12.97
CA THR A 61 8.81 26.48 -13.89
C THR A 61 10.21 26.22 -13.31
N GLY A 62 11.01 25.40 -14.01
CA GLY A 62 12.39 25.10 -13.62
C GLY A 62 12.46 24.49 -12.22
N GLN A 63 13.26 25.10 -11.34
CA GLN A 63 13.41 24.65 -9.95
C GLN A 63 12.10 24.68 -9.15
N PHE A 64 11.12 25.51 -9.52
CA PHE A 64 9.82 25.59 -8.86
C PHE A 64 8.78 24.63 -9.46
N ALA A 65 9.06 23.94 -10.56
CA ALA A 65 8.11 22.98 -11.13
C ALA A 65 7.62 21.90 -10.12
N PRO A 66 8.48 21.30 -9.27
CA PRO A 66 8.03 20.32 -8.28
C PRO A 66 7.52 20.94 -6.96
N TYR A 67 7.49 22.28 -6.85
CA TYR A 67 7.17 22.97 -5.60
C TYR A 67 5.80 22.60 -4.99
N PRO A 68 4.70 22.42 -5.77
CA PRO A 68 3.41 22.06 -5.19
C PRO A 68 3.46 20.81 -4.31
N TYR A 69 4.21 19.78 -4.72
CA TYR A 69 4.34 18.52 -3.98
C TYR A 69 5.09 18.70 -2.66
N ALA A 70 6.19 19.46 -2.68
CA ALA A 70 6.95 19.77 -1.47
C ALA A 70 6.16 20.66 -0.51
N ALA A 71 5.49 21.69 -1.05
CA ALA A 71 4.68 22.63 -0.28
C ALA A 71 3.48 21.95 0.38
N ALA A 72 2.76 21.07 -0.33
CA ALA A 72 1.63 20.34 0.24
C ALA A 72 2.06 19.50 1.45
N ASN A 73 3.18 18.77 1.35
CA ASN A 73 3.73 17.98 2.45
C ASN A 73 4.16 18.85 3.64
N GLU A 74 4.91 19.93 3.37
CA GLU A 74 5.40 20.81 4.44
C GLU A 74 4.25 21.53 5.16
N LEU A 75 3.26 22.04 4.41
CA LEU A 75 2.08 22.68 4.99
C LEU A 75 1.26 21.69 5.82
N PHE A 76 1.05 20.47 5.33
CA PHE A 76 0.34 19.44 6.08
C PHE A 76 1.06 19.13 7.40
N ASN A 77 2.39 18.95 7.35
CA ASN A 77 3.20 18.66 8.54
C ASN A 77 3.14 19.77 9.60
N ARG A 78 3.02 21.03 9.19
CA ARG A 78 2.99 22.19 10.11
C ARG A 78 1.60 22.49 10.65
N LEU A 79 0.60 22.38 9.79
CA LEU A 79 -0.76 22.86 10.07
C LEU A 79 -1.66 21.76 10.64
N LEU A 80 -1.27 20.50 10.47
CA LEU A 80 -1.93 19.30 10.99
C LEU A 80 -0.89 18.34 11.61
N PRO A 81 -0.08 18.78 12.58
CA PRO A 81 1.04 18.00 13.12
C PRO A 81 0.63 16.68 13.76
N GLU A 82 -0.61 16.58 14.23
CA GLU A 82 -1.21 15.39 14.83
C GLU A 82 -1.61 14.32 13.81
N LYS A 83 -1.74 14.70 12.52
CA LYS A 83 -2.16 13.77 11.46
C LYS A 83 -0.94 13.21 10.72
N PRO A 84 -0.82 11.88 10.58
CA PRO A 84 0.24 11.30 9.79
C PRO A 84 0.02 11.62 8.31
N THR A 85 1.11 11.88 7.59
CA THR A 85 1.11 11.94 6.13
C THR A 85 1.48 10.57 5.56
N PRO A 86 1.03 10.23 4.34
CA PRO A 86 1.47 9.01 3.66
C PRO A 86 3.00 8.90 3.59
N MET A 87 3.70 10.00 3.31
CA MET A 87 5.17 10.03 3.30
C MET A 87 5.80 9.72 4.67
N LYS A 88 5.29 10.29 5.77
CA LYS A 88 5.80 9.99 7.12
C LYS A 88 5.56 8.53 7.48
N THR A 89 4.38 8.00 7.15
CA THR A 89 4.07 6.57 7.37
C THR A 89 4.96 5.68 6.51
N ALA A 90 5.26 6.06 5.27
CA ALA A 90 6.20 5.34 4.41
C ALA A 90 7.58 5.24 5.07
N HIS A 91 8.11 6.32 5.65
CA HIS A 91 9.39 6.27 6.37
C HIS A 91 9.36 5.30 7.55
N VAL A 92 8.29 5.28 8.34
CA VAL A 92 8.14 4.31 9.45
C VAL A 92 8.11 2.87 8.92
N ILE A 93 7.42 2.62 7.81
CA ILE A 93 7.38 1.29 7.17
C ILE A 93 8.75 0.91 6.61
N LEU A 94 9.46 1.84 5.97
CA LEU A 94 10.82 1.63 5.46
C LEU A 94 11.80 1.32 6.59
N ASP A 95 11.64 1.92 7.76
CA ASP A 95 12.42 1.57 8.97
C ASP A 95 12.12 0.14 9.44
N VAL A 96 10.85 -0.29 9.43
CA VAL A 96 10.46 -1.67 9.73
C VAL A 96 11.08 -2.63 8.71
N ILE A 97 11.05 -2.28 7.41
CA ILE A 97 11.65 -3.09 6.34
C ILE A 97 13.16 -3.21 6.53
N ALA A 98 13.85 -2.09 6.71
CA ALA A 98 15.30 -2.06 6.85
C ALA A 98 15.76 -2.88 8.07
N ASN A 99 15.12 -2.69 9.23
CA ASN A 99 15.46 -3.45 10.44
C ASN A 99 15.05 -4.92 10.33
N GLY A 100 13.93 -5.22 9.65
CA GLY A 100 13.50 -6.58 9.37
C GLY A 100 14.49 -7.34 8.50
N LEU A 101 14.97 -6.73 7.41
CA LEU A 101 16.00 -7.32 6.55
C LEU A 101 17.32 -7.58 7.31
N ARG A 102 17.73 -6.65 8.19
CA ARG A 102 18.91 -6.86 9.06
C ARG A 102 18.70 -8.03 10.01
N ALA A 103 17.51 -8.15 10.61
CA ALA A 103 17.16 -9.27 11.48
C ALA A 103 17.14 -10.61 10.73
N VAL A 104 16.60 -10.66 9.51
CA VAL A 104 16.66 -11.84 8.63
C VAL A 104 18.11 -12.23 8.31
N ALA A 105 18.98 -11.24 8.10
CA ALA A 105 20.41 -11.46 7.86
C ALA A 105 21.20 -11.81 9.14
N GLY A 106 20.55 -11.95 10.29
CA GLY A 106 21.21 -12.27 11.57
C GLY A 106 22.15 -11.17 12.08
N ARG A 107 21.92 -9.91 11.69
CA ARG A 107 22.75 -8.79 12.15
C ARG A 107 22.35 -8.30 13.53
N ASP A 108 23.34 -8.12 14.40
CA ASP A 108 23.15 -7.65 15.78
C ASP A 108 22.72 -6.18 15.89
N ASP A 109 22.87 -5.40 14.81
CA ASP A 109 22.45 -3.98 14.76
C ASP A 109 21.00 -3.79 14.28
N ALA A 110 20.22 -4.87 14.16
CA ALA A 110 18.79 -4.79 13.86
C ALA A 110 18.01 -4.24 15.07
N ASN A 111 17.36 -3.09 14.90
CA ASN A 111 16.52 -2.47 15.93
C ASN A 111 15.04 -2.53 15.55
N LEU A 112 14.49 -3.74 15.43
CA LEU A 112 13.06 -3.93 15.14
C LEU A 112 12.17 -3.38 16.25
N ALA A 113 12.57 -3.51 17.52
CA ALA A 113 11.82 -2.96 18.65
C ALA A 113 11.62 -1.43 18.54
N GLY A 114 12.67 -0.69 18.17
CA GLY A 114 12.58 0.75 17.93
C GLY A 114 11.70 1.09 16.73
N ALA A 115 11.88 0.39 15.60
CA ALA A 115 11.05 0.58 14.41
C ALA A 115 9.56 0.33 14.72
N PHE A 116 9.26 -0.71 15.48
CA PHE A 116 7.92 -0.99 15.95
C PHE A 116 7.39 0.05 16.94
N GLY A 117 8.23 0.63 17.79
CA GLY A 117 7.83 1.73 18.66
C GLY A 117 7.34 2.96 17.86
N HIS A 118 8.00 3.28 16.75
CA HIS A 118 7.54 4.34 15.84
C HIS A 118 6.22 3.99 15.16
N TRP A 119 6.05 2.72 14.76
CA TRP A 119 4.78 2.21 14.23
C TRP A 119 3.64 2.32 15.25
N ASP A 120 3.85 1.82 16.46
CA ASP A 120 2.84 1.79 17.52
C ASP A 120 2.39 3.22 17.91
N ALA A 121 3.29 4.21 17.86
CA ALA A 121 2.95 5.61 18.08
C ALA A 121 2.14 6.23 16.93
N LEU A 122 2.28 5.70 15.71
CA LEU A 122 1.63 6.21 14.51
C LEU A 122 0.21 5.64 14.33
N VAL A 123 0.00 4.37 14.69
CA VAL A 123 -1.28 3.65 14.50
C VAL A 123 -2.51 4.40 15.00
N PRO A 124 -2.55 4.97 16.22
CA PRO A 124 -3.74 5.64 16.74
C PRO A 124 -4.19 6.85 15.92
N ASN A 125 -3.28 7.45 15.15
CA ASN A 125 -3.53 8.68 14.39
C ASN A 125 -3.80 8.40 12.91
N LEU A 126 -3.73 7.14 12.48
CA LEU A 126 -4.01 6.81 11.10
C LEU A 126 -5.49 7.13 10.74
N PRO A 127 -5.78 7.47 9.46
CA PRO A 127 -7.16 7.71 9.01
C PRO A 127 -8.14 6.58 9.38
N PRO A 128 -9.38 6.85 9.77
CA PRO A 128 -10.37 5.79 9.97
C PRO A 128 -10.59 4.98 8.69
N ARG A 129 -10.98 3.70 8.82
CA ARG A 129 -11.31 2.82 7.68
C ARG A 129 -12.39 3.46 6.78
N GLY A 130 -12.32 3.22 5.46
CA GLY A 130 -13.21 3.79 4.44
C GLY A 130 -12.45 4.66 3.42
N ASP A 131 -13.17 5.43 2.61
CA ASP A 131 -12.63 6.18 1.46
C ASP A 131 -11.39 7.03 1.79
N ARG A 132 -11.35 7.62 2.98
CA ARG A 132 -10.21 8.40 3.46
C ARG A 132 -8.97 7.52 3.66
N ARG A 133 -9.13 6.34 4.26
CA ARG A 133 -8.04 5.37 4.38
C ARG A 133 -7.56 4.93 3.00
N ASP A 134 -8.46 4.70 2.06
CA ASP A 134 -8.09 4.26 0.72
C ASP A 134 -7.30 5.36 -0.02
N ALA A 135 -7.70 6.62 0.10
CA ALA A 135 -6.93 7.76 -0.43
C ALA A 135 -5.53 7.84 0.18
N PHE A 136 -5.44 7.68 1.51
CA PHE A 136 -4.16 7.65 2.22
C PHE A 136 -3.26 6.53 1.70
N LEU A 137 -3.80 5.32 1.52
CA LEU A 137 -3.05 4.15 1.09
C LEU A 137 -2.60 4.25 -0.38
N ARG A 138 -3.42 4.82 -1.27
CA ARG A 138 -3.03 5.06 -2.66
C ARG A 138 -1.77 5.92 -2.75
N GLU A 139 -1.72 7.00 -1.99
CA GLU A 139 -0.53 7.85 -1.92
C GLU A 139 0.64 7.14 -1.21
N LEU A 140 0.37 6.40 -0.12
CA LEU A 140 1.38 5.64 0.61
C LEU A 140 2.12 4.64 -0.30
N VAL A 141 1.37 3.90 -1.11
CA VAL A 141 1.94 2.87 -2.01
C VAL A 141 2.87 3.50 -3.04
N THR A 142 2.62 4.73 -3.50
CA THR A 142 3.55 5.46 -4.38
C THR A 142 4.92 5.68 -3.73
N PHE A 143 4.97 5.91 -2.40
CA PHE A 143 6.24 6.07 -1.69
C PHE A 143 6.93 4.74 -1.39
N LEU A 144 6.20 3.64 -1.35
CA LEU A 144 6.73 2.31 -1.07
C LEU A 144 7.13 1.54 -2.34
N GLU A 145 6.86 2.06 -3.55
CA GLU A 145 6.87 1.32 -4.81
C GLU A 145 8.01 0.29 -4.96
N SER A 146 9.28 0.71 -4.86
CA SER A 146 10.43 -0.21 -5.00
C SER A 146 10.61 -1.20 -3.85
N TRP A 147 9.94 -0.97 -2.72
CA TRP A 147 9.99 -1.76 -1.50
C TRP A 147 8.71 -2.57 -1.25
N ALA A 148 7.65 -2.38 -2.03
CA ALA A 148 6.34 -3.00 -1.80
C ALA A 148 6.43 -4.53 -1.78
N GLN A 149 7.15 -5.12 -2.74
CA GLN A 149 7.39 -6.57 -2.76
C GLN A 149 8.18 -7.03 -1.53
N THR A 150 9.26 -6.32 -1.19
CA THR A 150 10.06 -6.65 0.00
C THR A 150 9.23 -6.58 1.27
N PHE A 151 8.35 -5.59 1.38
CA PHE A 151 7.44 -5.46 2.49
C PHE A 151 6.50 -6.67 2.59
N ASN A 152 5.88 -7.09 1.48
CA ASN A 152 4.98 -8.25 1.42
C ASN A 152 5.67 -9.56 1.84
N GLU A 153 6.92 -9.76 1.43
CA GLU A 153 7.66 -11.00 1.73
C GLU A 153 8.29 -11.03 3.13
N LEU A 154 8.42 -9.87 3.79
CA LEU A 154 9.15 -9.75 5.05
C LEU A 154 8.61 -10.63 6.19
N PRO A 155 7.28 -10.73 6.43
CA PRO A 155 6.75 -11.63 7.46
C PRO A 155 7.19 -13.08 7.26
N GLU A 156 7.10 -13.59 6.03
CA GLU A 156 7.55 -14.95 5.69
C GLU A 156 9.05 -15.13 5.92
N ARG A 157 9.86 -14.16 5.46
CA ARG A 157 11.32 -14.22 5.61
C ARG A 157 11.74 -14.25 7.09
N LEU A 158 11.11 -13.45 7.93
CA LEU A 158 11.33 -13.45 9.37
C LEU A 158 10.91 -14.79 10.01
N ALA A 159 9.74 -15.32 9.63
CA ALA A 159 9.27 -16.60 10.13
C ALA A 159 10.23 -17.75 9.80
N LYS A 160 10.71 -17.82 8.54
CA LYS A 160 11.72 -18.79 8.09
C LYS A 160 13.06 -18.63 8.81
N ALA A 161 13.40 -17.42 9.26
CA ALA A 161 14.58 -17.14 10.07
C ALA A 161 14.40 -17.47 11.57
N GLY A 162 13.27 -18.08 11.96
CA GLY A 162 12.98 -18.42 13.36
C GLY A 162 12.55 -17.23 14.23
N LYS A 163 12.23 -16.08 13.62
CA LYS A 163 11.81 -14.83 14.28
C LYS A 163 10.29 -14.71 14.30
N LYS A 164 9.60 -15.69 14.92
CA LYS A 164 8.12 -15.81 14.88
C LYS A 164 7.42 -14.55 15.38
N ASP A 165 7.83 -14.02 16.52
CA ASP A 165 7.15 -12.89 17.15
C ASP A 165 7.30 -11.60 16.33
N GLU A 166 8.50 -11.35 15.80
CA GLU A 166 8.74 -10.23 14.88
C GLU A 166 7.97 -10.40 13.57
N ALA A 167 7.94 -11.62 13.02
CA ALA A 167 7.18 -11.93 11.81
C ALA A 167 5.69 -11.62 11.99
N LEU A 168 5.10 -12.04 13.12
CA LEU A 168 3.71 -11.73 13.47
C LEU A 168 3.50 -10.22 13.59
N LYS A 169 4.43 -9.50 14.22
CA LYS A 169 4.29 -8.04 14.34
C LYS A 169 4.36 -7.34 12.99
N VAL A 170 5.24 -7.76 12.06
CA VAL A 170 5.25 -7.23 10.69
C VAL A 170 3.96 -7.61 9.94
N ALA A 171 3.46 -8.83 10.09
CA ALA A 171 2.18 -9.23 9.50
C ALA A 171 1.03 -8.32 9.96
N LEU A 172 0.99 -7.95 11.24
CA LEU A 172 0.00 -7.02 11.77
C LEU A 172 0.15 -5.59 11.21
N VAL A 173 1.37 -5.12 10.90
CA VAL A 173 1.56 -3.84 10.18
C VAL A 173 0.83 -3.87 8.84
N HIS A 174 0.96 -4.97 8.08
CA HIS A 174 0.24 -5.15 6.82
C HIS A 174 -1.26 -5.12 7.01
N GLU A 175 -1.78 -5.89 7.96
CA GLU A 175 -3.22 -6.08 8.16
C GLU A 175 -3.91 -4.82 8.71
N VAL A 176 -3.18 -3.98 9.45
CA VAL A 176 -3.66 -2.65 9.88
C VAL A 176 -3.73 -1.67 8.72
N LEU A 177 -2.80 -1.76 7.75
CA LEU A 177 -2.80 -0.90 6.57
C LEU A 177 -3.81 -1.37 5.53
N PHE A 178 -3.76 -2.64 5.15
CA PHE A 178 -4.53 -3.25 4.08
C PHE A 178 -5.57 -4.19 4.67
N THR A 179 -6.75 -3.66 4.96
CA THR A 179 -7.81 -4.39 5.68
C THR A 179 -8.39 -5.55 4.86
N ASP A 180 -8.19 -5.55 3.54
CA ASP A 180 -8.46 -6.70 2.68
C ASP A 180 -7.58 -7.91 3.04
N ARG A 181 -6.41 -7.69 3.64
CA ARG A 181 -5.47 -8.75 4.03
C ARG A 181 -5.63 -9.25 5.46
N GLU A 182 -6.62 -8.74 6.21
CA GLU A 182 -6.81 -9.07 7.62
C GLU A 182 -6.83 -10.61 7.84
N GLY A 183 -5.94 -11.09 8.71
CA GLY A 183 -5.67 -12.50 8.99
C GLY A 183 -4.77 -13.24 8.00
N CYS A 184 -4.61 -12.77 6.76
CA CYS A 184 -3.89 -13.50 5.70
C CYS A 184 -2.37 -13.52 5.92
N MET A 185 -1.79 -12.37 6.30
CA MET A 185 -0.35 -12.27 6.55
C MET A 185 0.04 -13.07 7.80
N THR A 186 -0.81 -13.03 8.83
CA THR A 186 -0.68 -13.82 10.05
C THR A 186 -0.77 -15.32 9.73
N ALA A 187 -1.66 -15.73 8.84
CA ALA A 187 -1.74 -17.13 8.39
C ALA A 187 -0.45 -17.59 7.67
N ILE A 188 0.17 -16.74 6.84
CA ILE A 188 1.47 -17.05 6.22
C ILE A 188 2.54 -17.29 7.29
N VAL A 189 2.62 -16.42 8.30
CA VAL A 189 3.58 -16.58 9.41
C VAL A 189 3.31 -17.86 10.20
N ARG A 190 2.04 -18.14 10.54
CA ARG A 190 1.62 -19.38 11.21
C ARG A 190 2.04 -20.61 10.41
N ALA A 191 1.86 -20.58 9.09
CA ALA A 191 2.24 -21.70 8.22
C ALA A 191 3.74 -22.00 8.25
N HIS A 192 4.58 -20.96 8.30
CA HIS A 192 6.04 -21.11 8.44
C HIS A 192 6.51 -21.36 9.88
N SER A 193 5.61 -21.30 10.85
CA SER A 193 5.91 -21.43 12.28
C SER A 193 5.29 -22.68 12.92
N GLY A 194 5.01 -23.72 12.12
CA GLY A 194 4.56 -25.03 12.58
C GLY A 194 3.05 -25.26 12.54
N GLU A 195 2.24 -24.30 12.09
CA GLU A 195 0.77 -24.38 12.04
C GLU A 195 0.23 -24.46 10.59
N ARG A 196 1.00 -25.07 9.67
CA ARG A 196 0.72 -25.06 8.22
C ARG A 196 -0.69 -25.54 7.87
N GLU A 197 -1.08 -26.73 8.31
CA GLU A 197 -2.38 -27.30 7.93
C GLU A 197 -3.55 -26.42 8.38
N ALA A 198 -3.50 -25.92 9.62
CA ALA A 198 -4.53 -25.03 10.16
C ALA A 198 -4.58 -23.70 9.41
N ALA A 199 -3.43 -23.06 9.16
CA ALA A 199 -3.35 -21.81 8.42
C ALA A 199 -3.86 -21.94 6.98
N VAL A 200 -3.49 -23.02 6.29
CA VAL A 200 -3.98 -23.32 4.94
C VAL A 200 -5.48 -23.61 4.94
N GLY A 201 -5.98 -24.29 5.97
CA GLY A 201 -7.42 -24.51 6.18
C GLY A 201 -8.20 -23.20 6.31
N ASP A 202 -7.71 -22.28 7.15
CA ASP A 202 -8.29 -20.95 7.33
C ASP A 202 -8.32 -20.16 6.01
N LEU A 203 -7.18 -20.07 5.31
CA LEU A 203 -7.08 -19.38 4.02
C LEU A 203 -8.01 -19.98 2.95
N SER A 204 -8.08 -21.32 2.88
CA SER A 204 -9.00 -22.02 1.95
C SER A 204 -10.45 -21.65 2.21
N LYS A 205 -10.85 -21.65 3.49
CA LYS A 205 -12.19 -21.25 3.92
C LYS A 205 -12.48 -19.82 3.51
N TRP A 206 -11.57 -18.89 3.81
CA TRP A 206 -11.77 -17.47 3.52
C TRP A 206 -11.84 -17.15 2.02
N ALA A 207 -11.04 -17.80 1.18
CA ALA A 207 -11.12 -17.63 -0.26
C ALA A 207 -12.46 -18.16 -0.83
N GLY A 208 -13.00 -19.23 -0.26
CA GLY A 208 -14.26 -19.85 -0.67
C GLY A 208 -15.54 -19.24 -0.07
N GLU A 209 -15.42 -18.32 0.89
CA GLU A 209 -16.56 -17.81 1.66
C GLU A 209 -17.35 -16.76 0.87
N ALA A 210 -18.48 -17.17 0.26
CA ALA A 210 -19.28 -16.29 -0.62
C ALA A 210 -19.79 -15.00 0.05
N GLY A 211 -20.00 -15.01 1.37
CA GLY A 211 -20.43 -13.83 2.14
C GLY A 211 -19.29 -12.85 2.50
N ARG A 212 -18.04 -13.20 2.18
CA ARG A 212 -16.86 -12.37 2.44
C ARG A 212 -16.59 -11.45 1.25
N ASP A 213 -16.11 -10.23 1.53
CA ASP A 213 -15.76 -9.28 0.46
C ASP A 213 -14.71 -9.89 -0.49
N VAL A 214 -14.86 -9.64 -1.79
CA VAL A 214 -14.04 -10.30 -2.81
C VAL A 214 -12.57 -9.88 -2.80
N TYR A 215 -12.21 -8.68 -2.31
CA TYR A 215 -10.80 -8.32 -2.09
C TYR A 215 -10.17 -9.16 -0.99
N GLN A 216 -10.94 -9.46 0.07
CA GLN A 216 -10.48 -10.34 1.13
C GLN A 216 -10.37 -11.80 0.67
N ARG A 217 -11.31 -12.26 -0.16
CA ARG A 217 -11.23 -13.60 -0.77
C ARG A 217 -10.01 -13.73 -1.67
N TYR A 218 -9.72 -12.68 -2.46
CA TYR A 218 -8.51 -12.61 -3.27
C TYR A 218 -7.24 -12.60 -2.40
N SER A 219 -7.18 -11.83 -1.33
CA SER A 219 -6.03 -11.81 -0.42
C SER A 219 -5.74 -13.19 0.19
N ALA A 220 -6.78 -13.95 0.54
CA ALA A 220 -6.62 -15.32 1.01
C ALA A 220 -6.13 -16.26 -0.11
N LEU A 221 -6.62 -16.08 -1.34
CA LEU A 221 -6.17 -16.84 -2.51
C LEU A 221 -4.69 -16.56 -2.85
N ASP A 222 -4.27 -15.29 -2.80
CA ASP A 222 -2.89 -14.87 -3.02
C ASP A 222 -1.95 -15.44 -1.93
N ALA A 223 -2.39 -15.42 -0.67
CA ALA A 223 -1.65 -16.06 0.42
C ALA A 223 -1.51 -17.59 0.24
N LEU A 224 -2.55 -18.28 -0.27
CA LEU A 224 -2.43 -19.70 -0.65
C LEU A 224 -1.40 -19.90 -1.76
N PHE A 225 -1.38 -19.03 -2.76
CA PHE A 225 -0.40 -19.08 -3.84
C PHE A 225 1.02 -18.89 -3.32
N GLN A 226 1.24 -17.92 -2.42
CA GLN A 226 2.52 -17.67 -1.77
C GLN A 226 2.99 -18.87 -0.94
N LEU A 227 2.08 -19.57 -0.26
CA LEU A 227 2.38 -20.81 0.47
C LEU A 227 2.57 -22.03 -0.43
N GLU A 228 2.48 -21.89 -1.76
CA GLU A 228 2.57 -22.96 -2.75
C GLU A 228 1.44 -24.00 -2.65
N GLU A 229 0.27 -23.60 -2.16
CA GLU A 229 -0.95 -24.43 -2.10
C GLU A 229 -1.70 -24.41 -3.44
N LEU A 230 -0.99 -24.79 -4.52
CA LEU A 230 -1.38 -24.55 -5.91
C LEU A 230 -2.69 -25.23 -6.30
N GLU A 231 -2.96 -26.45 -5.81
CA GLU A 231 -4.23 -27.14 -6.07
C GLU A 231 -5.43 -26.43 -5.42
N LYS A 232 -5.23 -25.80 -4.26
CA LYS A 232 -6.29 -25.00 -3.60
C LYS A 232 -6.56 -23.73 -4.39
N VAL A 233 -5.50 -23.07 -4.89
CA VAL A 233 -5.64 -21.90 -5.76
C VAL A 233 -6.38 -22.26 -7.05
N LYS A 234 -6.02 -23.37 -7.69
CA LYS A 234 -6.71 -23.91 -8.87
C LYS A 234 -8.21 -24.13 -8.61
N THR A 235 -8.53 -24.77 -7.47
CA THR A 235 -9.90 -25.13 -7.10
C THR A 235 -10.77 -23.90 -6.82
N LEU A 236 -10.22 -22.90 -6.13
CA LEU A 236 -11.00 -21.76 -5.61
C LEU A 236 -10.98 -20.56 -6.57
N GLY A 237 -9.88 -20.36 -7.30
CA GLY A 237 -9.61 -19.08 -7.94
C GLY A 237 -10.55 -18.70 -9.08
N LEU A 238 -11.09 -19.66 -9.84
CA LEU A 238 -12.12 -19.38 -10.84
C LEU A 238 -13.38 -18.80 -10.20
N GLY A 239 -13.79 -19.32 -9.03
CA GLY A 239 -14.96 -18.81 -8.30
C GLY A 239 -14.71 -17.44 -7.66
N VAL A 240 -13.47 -17.11 -7.28
CA VAL A 240 -13.11 -15.77 -6.81
C VAL A 240 -13.12 -14.77 -7.97
N PHE A 241 -12.61 -15.16 -9.14
CA PHE A 241 -12.71 -14.36 -10.36
C PHE A 241 -14.17 -14.06 -10.71
N ASP A 242 -15.01 -15.11 -10.76
CA ASP A 242 -16.40 -14.98 -11.21
C ASP A 242 -17.18 -14.04 -10.26
N ALA A 243 -16.93 -14.11 -8.95
CA ALA A 243 -17.48 -13.18 -7.97
C ALA A 243 -17.00 -11.73 -8.20
N ALA A 244 -15.71 -11.51 -8.48
CA ALA A 244 -15.20 -10.17 -8.77
C ALA A 244 -15.82 -9.57 -10.04
N ALA A 245 -16.00 -10.40 -11.07
CA ALA A 245 -16.65 -10.00 -12.31
C ALA A 245 -18.15 -9.70 -12.14
N GLU A 246 -18.86 -10.48 -11.31
CA GLU A 246 -20.26 -10.23 -10.96
C GLU A 246 -20.45 -8.89 -10.25
N ASP A 247 -19.55 -8.58 -9.32
CA ASP A 247 -19.45 -7.27 -8.63
C ASP A 247 -18.97 -6.12 -9.54
N LYS A 248 -18.65 -6.41 -10.82
CA LYS A 248 -18.07 -5.47 -11.80
C LYS A 248 -16.74 -4.86 -11.34
N LYS A 249 -16.01 -5.53 -10.44
CA LYS A 249 -14.67 -5.16 -9.96
C LYS A 249 -13.60 -5.64 -10.96
N TRP A 250 -13.64 -5.11 -12.19
CA TRP A 250 -12.84 -5.63 -13.30
C TRP A 250 -11.33 -5.55 -13.10
N GLY A 251 -10.80 -4.51 -12.43
CA GLY A 251 -9.37 -4.46 -12.11
C GLY A 251 -8.92 -5.55 -11.13
N LEU A 252 -9.79 -5.95 -10.20
CA LEU A 252 -9.53 -7.09 -9.32
C LEU A 252 -9.66 -8.42 -10.07
N ALA A 253 -10.70 -8.56 -10.90
CA ALA A 253 -10.87 -9.74 -11.76
C ALA A 253 -9.65 -9.96 -12.66
N ASP A 254 -9.09 -8.89 -13.23
CA ASP A 254 -7.85 -8.92 -14.01
C ASP A 254 -6.65 -9.41 -13.18
N SER A 255 -6.49 -8.89 -11.97
CA SER A 255 -5.44 -9.33 -11.03
C SER A 255 -5.56 -10.83 -10.69
N ILE A 256 -6.79 -11.32 -10.46
CA ILE A 256 -7.06 -12.75 -10.21
C ILE A 256 -6.76 -13.59 -11.46
N ALA A 257 -7.14 -13.12 -12.65
CA ALA A 257 -6.87 -13.83 -13.89
C ALA A 257 -5.36 -13.94 -14.16
N HIS A 258 -4.59 -12.89 -13.88
CA HIS A 258 -3.13 -12.92 -13.94
C HIS A 258 -2.51 -13.87 -12.91
N LEU A 259 -3.02 -13.91 -11.67
CA LEU A 259 -2.59 -14.91 -10.67
C LEU A 259 -2.81 -16.34 -11.18
N LEU A 260 -3.97 -16.62 -11.79
CA LEU A 260 -4.28 -17.93 -12.38
C LEU A 260 -3.43 -18.23 -13.61
N GLY A 261 -3.10 -17.22 -14.41
CA GLY A 261 -2.14 -17.33 -15.51
C GLY A 261 -0.75 -17.74 -15.01
N HIS A 262 -0.27 -17.12 -13.92
CA HIS A 262 0.98 -17.52 -13.27
C HIS A 262 0.92 -18.94 -12.70
N LEU A 263 -0.22 -19.35 -12.14
CA LEU A 263 -0.43 -20.74 -11.72
C LEU A 263 -0.27 -21.71 -12.89
N VAL A 264 -0.89 -21.44 -14.05
CA VAL A 264 -0.74 -22.27 -15.25
C VAL A 264 0.71 -22.33 -15.71
N GLN A 265 1.44 -21.21 -15.68
CA GLN A 265 2.86 -21.18 -16.04
C GLN A 265 3.73 -21.98 -15.07
N LYS A 266 3.40 -21.94 -13.76
CA LYS A 266 4.19 -22.58 -12.70
C LYS A 266 3.93 -24.08 -12.56
N ALA A 267 2.67 -24.51 -12.64
CA ALA A 267 2.25 -25.88 -12.35
C ALA A 267 1.66 -26.64 -13.55
N GLY A 268 1.45 -25.96 -14.67
CA GLY A 268 0.64 -26.49 -15.77
C GLY A 268 -0.83 -26.60 -15.39
N GLY A 269 -1.56 -27.43 -16.11
CA GLY A 269 -2.96 -27.70 -15.84
C GLY A 269 -3.60 -28.53 -16.94
N GLU A 270 -4.72 -29.17 -16.60
CA GLU A 270 -5.54 -29.87 -17.60
C GLU A 270 -6.04 -28.87 -18.66
N PRO A 271 -6.19 -29.30 -19.93
CA PRO A 271 -6.60 -28.42 -21.03
C PRO A 271 -7.85 -27.59 -20.73
N GLU A 272 -8.82 -28.16 -20.01
CA GLU A 272 -10.05 -27.49 -19.61
C GLU A 272 -9.81 -26.33 -18.66
N PHE A 273 -8.90 -26.51 -17.69
CA PHE A 273 -8.54 -25.46 -16.74
C PHE A 273 -7.79 -24.33 -17.45
N VAL A 274 -6.81 -24.67 -18.30
CA VAL A 274 -6.04 -23.68 -19.08
C VAL A 274 -6.97 -22.84 -19.96
N ARG A 275 -7.93 -23.49 -20.62
CA ARG A 275 -8.96 -22.78 -21.41
C ARG A 275 -9.80 -21.84 -20.53
N ALA A 276 -10.27 -22.32 -19.38
CA ALA A 276 -11.09 -21.53 -18.46
C ALA A 276 -10.34 -20.30 -17.91
N VAL A 277 -9.04 -20.39 -17.67
CA VAL A 277 -8.18 -19.26 -17.27
C VAL A 277 -8.04 -18.26 -18.43
N ARG A 278 -7.77 -18.75 -19.64
CA ARG A 278 -7.63 -17.89 -20.82
C ARG A 278 -8.90 -17.10 -21.12
N GLU A 279 -10.06 -17.74 -21.08
CA GLU A 279 -11.37 -17.07 -21.26
C GLU A 279 -11.58 -15.93 -20.25
N ARG A 280 -11.09 -16.10 -19.01
CA ARG A 280 -11.21 -15.10 -17.95
C ARG A 280 -10.22 -13.94 -18.12
N LEU A 281 -8.99 -14.22 -18.55
CA LEU A 281 -8.03 -13.19 -18.97
C LEU A 281 -8.62 -12.33 -20.09
N ASP A 282 -9.09 -12.95 -21.17
CA ASP A 282 -9.70 -12.25 -22.31
C ASP A 282 -10.90 -11.39 -21.86
N ARG A 283 -11.75 -11.96 -20.99
CA ARG A 283 -12.92 -11.25 -20.43
C ARG A 283 -12.51 -10.06 -19.56
N ALA A 284 -11.47 -10.18 -18.73
CA ALA A 284 -10.99 -9.08 -17.89
C ALA A 284 -10.37 -7.96 -18.74
N HIS A 285 -9.49 -8.31 -19.68
CA HIS A 285 -8.83 -7.36 -20.59
C HIS A 285 -9.83 -6.56 -21.43
N ALA A 286 -10.93 -7.17 -21.85
CA ALA A 286 -12.01 -6.47 -22.55
C ALA A 286 -12.65 -5.33 -21.73
N HIS A 287 -12.54 -5.36 -20.41
CA HIS A 287 -13.08 -4.34 -19.51
C HIS A 287 -12.02 -3.38 -18.94
N THR A 288 -10.76 -3.82 -18.83
CA THR A 288 -9.66 -3.00 -18.27
C THR A 288 -8.82 -2.28 -19.34
N GLY A 289 -9.01 -2.60 -20.63
CA GLY A 289 -8.34 -1.89 -21.72
C GLY A 289 -6.98 -2.45 -22.13
N GLY A 290 -6.70 -3.72 -21.84
CA GLY A 290 -5.57 -4.51 -22.37
C GLY A 290 -4.21 -3.81 -22.36
N HIS A 291 -3.48 -3.86 -21.25
CA HIS A 291 -2.03 -3.64 -21.29
C HIS A 291 -1.34 -4.95 -21.68
N HIS A 292 -1.04 -5.08 -22.97
CA HIS A 292 -0.07 -6.05 -23.49
C HIS A 292 1.36 -5.60 -23.19
#